data_AF-A0A1C3XBV6-F1
#
_entry.id   AF-A0A1C3XBV6-F1
#
_cell.length_a   1.000
_cell.length_b   1.000
_cell.length_c   1.000
_cell.angle_alpha   90.00
_cell.angle_beta   90.00
_cell.angle_gamma   90.00
#
_symmetry.space_group_name_H-M   'P 1'
#
loop_
_entity.id
_entity.type
_entity.pdbx_description
1 polymer ?
#
loop_
_entity_poly.entity_id
_entity_poly.type
_entity_poly.pdbx_seq_one_letter_code
_entity_poly.pdbx_strand_id
1 'polypeptide(L)' 'MKWQVTTGYGKSSLVATAIGGYKSIIGPRLRARSLGAQQTEVAIGCAALNRMLACARPKSVRCVTATA' A
#
# COMPACT_ATOMS: atom_id res chain seq x y z
N MET A 1 -23.58 1.37 0.20
CA MET A 1 -22.19 1.32 0.74
C MET A 1 -22.08 1.51 2.26
N LYS A 2 -23.12 1.97 2.98
CA LYS A 2 -23.06 2.24 4.43
C LYS A 2 -22.55 1.04 5.26
N TRP A 3 -23.03 -0.17 4.98
CA TRP A 3 -22.63 -1.39 5.69
C TRP A 3 -21.13 -1.74 5.53
N GLN A 4 -20.54 -1.54 4.34
CA GLN A 4 -19.12 -1.81 4.09
C GLN A 4 -18.19 -0.88 4.87
N VAL A 5 -18.62 0.38 5.05
CA VAL A 5 -17.89 1.37 5.84
C VAL A 5 -17.96 1.00 7.32
N THR A 6 -19.15 0.59 7.81
CA THR A 6 -19.33 0.16 9.21
C THR A 6 -18.55 -1.11 9.54
N THR A 7 -18.46 -2.06 8.60
CA THR A 7 -17.72 -3.32 8.79
C THR A 7 -16.23 -3.23 8.44
N GLY A 8 -15.77 -2.11 7.86
CA GLY A 8 -14.38 -1.93 7.46
C GLY A 8 -13.94 -2.88 6.34
N TYR A 9 -14.87 -3.40 5.55
CA TYR A 9 -14.64 -4.46 4.55
C TYR A 9 -13.52 -4.14 3.54
N GLY A 10 -13.36 -2.86 3.17
CA GLY A 10 -12.32 -2.43 2.22
C GLY A 10 -10.88 -2.53 2.74
N LYS A 11 -10.66 -2.67 4.05
CA LYS A 11 -9.31 -2.67 4.64
C LYS A 11 -8.47 -3.86 4.17
N SER A 12 -9.06 -5.06 4.09
CA SER A 12 -8.33 -6.26 3.64
C SER A 12 -7.89 -6.17 2.19
N SER A 13 -8.70 -5.55 1.32
CA SER A 13 -8.34 -5.33 -0.08
C SER A 13 -7.15 -4.37 -0.22
N LEU A 14 -7.10 -3.31 0.60
CA LEU A 14 -5.98 -2.37 0.63
C LEU A 14 -4.69 -3.04 1.12
N VAL A 15 -4.78 -3.87 2.16
CA VAL A 15 -3.63 -4.63 2.68
C VAL A 15 -3.13 -5.63 1.63
N ALA A 16 -4.02 -6.37 0.98
CA ALA A 16 -3.64 -7.30 -0.09
C ALA A 16 -2.92 -6.59 -1.24
N THR A 17 -3.40 -5.41 -1.63
CA THR A 17 -2.77 -4.57 -2.65
C THR A 17 -1.37 -4.12 -2.22
N ALA A 18 -1.22 -3.66 -0.98
CA ALA A 18 0.07 -3.23 -0.45
C ALA A 18 1.10 -4.38 -0.39
N ILE A 19 0.67 -5.58 0.02
CA ILE A 19 1.51 -6.79 0.01
C ILE A 19 1.90 -7.17 -1.42
N GLY A 20 0.98 -7.07 -2.38
CA GLY A 20 1.28 -7.28 -3.80
C GLY A 20 2.37 -6.33 -4.31
N GLY A 21 2.24 -5.03 -4.02
CA GLY A 21 3.25 -4.02 -4.36
C GLY A 21 4.60 -4.27 -3.70
N TYR A 22 4.60 -4.64 -2.42
CA TYR A 22 5.83 -5.02 -1.70
C TYR A 22 6.56 -6.17 -2.40
N LYS A 23 5.85 -7.25 -2.73
CA LYS A 23 6.45 -8.43 -3.39
C LYS A 23 6.93 -8.13 -4.81
N SER A 24 6.26 -7.22 -5.52
CA SER A 24 6.64 -6.83 -6.89
C SER A 24 7.87 -5.93 -6.94
N ILE A 25 8.03 -5.01 -5.98
CA ILE A 25 9.09 -3.98 -6.02
C ILE A 25 10.30 -4.39 -5.17
N ILE A 26 10.06 -4.85 -3.94
CA ILE A 26 11.13 -5.24 -3.01
C ILE A 26 11.52 -6.71 -3.23
N GLY A 27 10.53 -7.56 -3.42
CA GLY A 27 10.71 -8.98 -3.70
C GLY A 27 9.95 -9.90 -2.75
N PRO A 28 9.79 -11.18 -3.11
CA PRO A 28 8.96 -12.12 -2.36
C PRO A 28 9.65 -12.79 -1.16
N ARG A 29 10.95 -12.56 -0.93
CA ARG A 29 11.75 -13.27 0.09
C ARG A 29 12.29 -12.31 1.14
N LEU A 30 12.33 -12.77 2.39
CA LEU A 30 13.04 -12.12 3.48
C LEU A 30 14.41 -12.76 3.64
N ARG A 31 15.45 -11.93 3.78
CA ARG A 31 16.85 -12.39 3.87
C ARG A 31 17.31 -12.56 5.30
N ALA A 32 16.72 -11.81 6.23
CA ALA A 32 17.04 -11.91 7.64
C ALA A 32 16.76 -13.31 8.21
N ARG A 33 17.68 -13.80 9.06
CA ARG A 33 17.63 -15.16 9.61
C ARG A 33 16.80 -15.27 10.88
N SER A 34 16.62 -14.19 11.63
CA SER A 34 15.80 -14.14 12.85
C SER A 34 14.48 -13.41 12.59
N LEU A 35 13.42 -13.80 13.32
CA LEU A 35 12.12 -13.15 13.18
C LEU A 35 12.14 -11.65 13.49
N GLY A 36 12.89 -11.23 14.52
CA GLY A 36 13.03 -9.80 14.84
C GLY A 36 13.69 -8.99 13.72
N ALA A 37 14.71 -9.57 13.07
CA ALA A 37 15.35 -8.95 11.93
C ALA A 37 14.44 -8.98 10.68
N GLN A 38 13.64 -10.02 10.48
CA GLN A 38 12.64 -10.09 9.40
C GLN A 38 11.53 -9.03 9.56
N GLN A 39 11.04 -8.82 10.79
CA GLN A 39 10.07 -7.76 11.07
C GLN A 39 10.65 -6.38 10.74
N THR A 40 11.91 -6.16 11.11
CA THR A 40 12.62 -4.92 10.82
C THR A 40 12.84 -4.73 9.30
N GLU A 41 13.22 -5.79 8.59
CA GLU A 41 13.37 -5.80 7.13
C GLU A 41 12.05 -5.40 6.44
N VAL A 42 10.93 -6.00 6.86
CA VAL A 42 9.60 -5.66 6.34
C VAL A 42 9.20 -4.23 6.68
N ALA A 43 9.46 -3.77 7.91
CA ALA A 43 9.13 -2.40 8.33
C ALA A 43 9.87 -1.35 7.48
N ILE A 44 11.16 -1.57 7.22
CA ILE A 44 11.97 -0.70 6.35
C ILE A 44 11.45 -0.75 4.91
N GLY A 45 11.18 -1.95 4.37
CA GLY A 45 10.65 -2.11 3.01
C GLY A 45 9.29 -1.43 2.82
N CYS A 46 8.39 -1.54 3.79
CA CYS A 46 7.10 -0.84 3.80
C CYS A 46 7.28 0.68 3.85
N ALA A 47 8.21 1.19 4.67
CA ALA A 47 8.50 2.62 4.72
C ALA A 47 9.05 3.15 3.39
N ALA A 48 9.94 2.39 2.74
CA ALA A 48 10.46 2.73 1.42
C ALA A 48 9.36 2.74 0.35
N LEU A 49 8.51 1.70 0.32
CA LEU A 49 7.37 1.61 -0.60
C LEU A 49 6.39 2.78 -0.42
N ASN A 50 6.07 3.13 0.83
CA ASN A 50 5.19 4.26 1.12
C ASN A 50 5.78 5.59 0.63
N ARG A 51 7.11 5.79 0.75
CA ARG A 51 7.79 6.96 0.18
C ARG A 51 7.73 6.97 -1.34
N MET A 52 7.99 5.84 -2.00
CA MET A 52 7.87 5.72 -3.46
C MET A 52 6.46 6.08 -3.93
N LEU A 53 5.43 5.54 -3.27
CA LEU A 53 4.03 5.86 -3.56
C LEU A 53 3.73 7.34 -3.36
N ALA A 54 4.22 7.97 -2.29
CA ALA A 54 4.03 9.39 -2.06
C ALA A 54 4.68 10.25 -3.16
N CYS A 55 5.86 9.88 -3.65
CA CYS A 55 6.55 10.58 -4.72
C CYS A 55 5.92 10.33 -6.11
N ALA A 56 5.50 9.10 -6.38
CA ALA A 56 4.97 8.69 -7.69
C ALA A 56 3.49 9.05 -7.88
N ARG A 57 2.74 9.35 -6.81
CA ARG A 57 1.31 9.62 -6.90
C ARG A 57 1.04 10.96 -7.59
N PRO A 58 0.40 10.97 -8.77
CA PRO A 58 0.00 12.21 -9.40
C PRO A 58 -1.07 12.91 -8.55
N LYS A 59 -1.00 14.24 -8.46
CA LYS A 59 -2.08 15.05 -7.88
C LYS A 59 -3.24 15.10 -8.86
N SER A 60 -4.12 14.11 -8.80
CA SER A 60 -5.31 14.08 -9.64
C SER A 60 -6.30 15.16 -9.20
N VAL A 61 -6.60 16.12 -10.08
CA VAL A 61 -7.69 17.07 -9.90
C VAL A 61 -8.95 16.52 -10.55
N ARG A 62 -10.09 16.67 -9.87
CA ARG A 62 -11.39 16.32 -10.47
C ARG A 62 -11.75 17.41 -11.47
N CYS A 63 -11.75 17.09 -12.76
CA CYS A 63 -12.29 17.98 -13.77
C CYS A 63 -13.81 18.12 -13.53
N VAL A 64 -14.26 19.34 -13.26
CA VAL A 64 -15.68 19.68 -13.26
C VAL A 64 -16.00 20.18 -14.67
N THR A 65 -16.50 19.30 -15.52
CA THR A 65 -17.03 19.70 -16.82
C THR A 65 -18.34 20.42 -16.58
N ALA A 66 -18.42 21.71 -16.93
CA ALA A 66 -19.69 22.42 -16.98
C ALA A 66 -20.48 21.84 -18.15
N THR A 67 -21.53 21.06 -17.85
CA THR A 67 -22.51 20.65 -18.84
C THR A 67 -23.21 21.90 -19.35
N ALA A 68 -23.08 22.19 -20.65
CA ALA A 68 -23.79 23.27 -21.33
C ALA A 68 -25.27 22.95 -21.51
#